data_AF-A0A5J4P6I0-F1
#
_entry.id   AF-A0A5J4P6I0-F1
#
_cell.length_a   1.000
_cell.length_b   1.000
_cell.length_c   1.000
_cell.angle_alpha   90.00
_cell.angle_beta   90.00
_cell.angle_gamma   90.00
#
_symmetry.space_group_name_H-M   'P 1'
#
loop_
_entity.id
_entity.type
_entity.pdbx_description
1 polymer ?
#
loop_
_entity_poly.entity_id
_entity_poly.type
_entity_poly.pdbx_seq_one_letter_code
_entity_poly.pdbx_strand_id
1 'polypeptide(L)'
;LKKDRKVNFLDYFQAYIESYTKKDLRMMQIALSRFKDFLREKYPVYEFNIRAEHLNKEMMAEFVEYLQNRSVGEGAKSIYQRFKKVVKHATDHDVLIKNPCDGIQCKVDDQILRKDVLSLEEIQALISCHYQHENSEVRRAFIFCLYCGLRFCDVKDLTFRNIDYSNRLLKFEQNKTKGHSAS
;
A
#
# COMPACT_ATOMS: atom_id res chain seq x y z
N LEU A 1 -16.64 -11.25 16.26
CA LEU A 1 -17.69 -10.45 15.57
C LEU A 1 -18.90 -11.34 15.30
N LYS A 2 -20.13 -10.86 15.54
CA LYS A 2 -21.37 -11.66 15.42
C LYS A 2 -21.68 -12.03 13.96
N LYS A 3 -22.19 -13.25 13.77
CA LYS A 3 -22.60 -13.88 12.50
C LYS A 3 -23.95 -13.37 11.95
N ASP A 4 -24.15 -12.05 11.89
CA ASP A 4 -25.44 -11.51 11.42
C ASP A 4 -25.34 -11.00 9.97
N ARG A 5 -26.08 -11.64 9.06
CA ARG A 5 -26.16 -11.27 7.63
C ARG A 5 -26.88 -9.93 7.40
N LYS A 6 -27.45 -9.33 8.46
CA LYS A 6 -27.99 -7.96 8.45
C LYS A 6 -26.95 -6.88 8.73
N VAL A 7 -25.70 -7.26 8.99
CA VAL A 7 -24.62 -6.31 9.27
C VAL A 7 -24.35 -5.44 8.05
N ASN A 8 -24.31 -4.14 8.29
CA ASN A 8 -23.82 -3.15 7.34
C ASN A 8 -22.35 -3.45 7.01
N PHE A 9 -22.04 -3.66 5.74
CA PHE A 9 -20.71 -4.02 5.28
C PHE A 9 -19.68 -2.90 5.58
N LEU A 10 -20.11 -1.63 5.59
CA LEU A 10 -19.22 -0.52 5.92
C LEU A 10 -18.73 -0.58 7.37
N ASP A 11 -19.63 -0.92 8.30
CA ASP A 11 -19.29 -1.09 9.72
C ASP A 11 -18.43 -2.33 9.94
N TYR A 12 -18.72 -3.42 9.21
CA TYR A 12 -17.88 -4.61 9.20
C TYR A 12 -16.45 -4.31 8.72
N PHE A 13 -16.31 -3.54 7.63
CA PHE A 13 -15.01 -3.11 7.12
C PHE A 13 -14.28 -2.24 8.15
N GLN A 14 -15.00 -1.30 8.77
CA GLN A 14 -14.43 -0.44 9.81
C GLN A 14 -13.91 -1.24 11.01
N ALA A 15 -14.68 -2.22 11.50
CA ALA A 15 -14.24 -3.11 12.58
C ALA A 15 -13.05 -4.02 12.17
N TYR A 16 -12.98 -4.42 10.90
CA TYR A 16 -11.80 -5.11 10.36
C TYR A 16 -10.55 -4.22 10.42
N ILE A 17 -10.67 -2.93 10.11
CA ILE A 17 -9.57 -1.96 10.21
C ILE A 17 -9.13 -1.77 11.66
N GLU A 18 -10.06 -1.67 12.61
CA GLU A 18 -9.76 -1.46 14.03
C GLU A 18 -8.97 -2.62 14.66
N SER A 19 -9.19 -3.84 14.16
CA SER A 19 -8.44 -5.05 14.58
C SER A 19 -7.22 -5.35 13.70
N TYR A 20 -6.90 -4.50 12.72
CA TYR A 20 -5.85 -4.75 11.75
C TYR A 20 -4.46 -4.37 12.28
N THR A 21 -3.58 -5.37 12.42
CA THR A 21 -2.26 -5.20 13.05
C THR A 21 -1.09 -4.99 12.08
N LYS A 22 -1.34 -5.04 10.76
CA LYS A 22 -0.25 -4.99 9.76
C LYS A 22 0.11 -3.56 9.37
N LYS A 23 1.36 -3.37 8.92
CA LYS A 23 1.97 -2.06 8.57
C LYS A 23 1.21 -1.28 7.47
N ASP A 24 0.37 -1.94 6.68
CA ASP A 24 -0.41 -1.32 5.60
C ASP A 24 -1.82 -0.87 6.02
N LEU A 25 -2.05 -0.62 7.32
CA LEU A 25 -3.31 -0.10 7.88
C LEU A 25 -3.86 1.11 7.09
N ARG A 26 -3.01 2.07 6.74
CA ARG A 26 -3.40 3.25 5.96
C ARG A 26 -3.99 2.88 4.59
N MET A 27 -3.48 1.82 3.95
CA MET A 27 -4.03 1.34 2.68
C MET A 27 -5.41 0.71 2.86
N MET A 28 -5.67 0.05 3.99
CA MET A 28 -7.01 -0.47 4.33
C MET A 28 -8.00 0.68 4.52
N GLN A 29 -7.60 1.74 5.22
CA GLN A 29 -8.42 2.95 5.41
C GLN A 29 -8.73 3.64 4.08
N ILE A 30 -7.73 3.77 3.19
CA ILE A 30 -7.94 4.32 1.84
C ILE A 30 -8.93 3.46 1.06
N ALA A 31 -8.86 2.13 1.15
CA ALA A 31 -9.79 1.25 0.47
C ALA A 31 -11.24 1.43 0.95
N LEU A 32 -11.46 1.54 2.26
CA LEU A 32 -12.79 1.85 2.80
C LEU A 32 -13.26 3.24 2.34
N SER A 33 -12.41 4.26 2.44
CA SER A 33 -12.76 5.62 2.01
C SER A 33 -13.14 5.67 0.54
N ARG A 34 -12.38 5.02 -0.34
CA ARG A 34 -12.67 4.98 -1.78
C ARG A 34 -13.94 4.24 -2.09
N PHE A 35 -14.25 3.19 -1.33
CA PHE A 35 -15.51 2.48 -1.49
C PHE A 35 -16.71 3.34 -1.03
N LYS A 36 -16.59 4.07 0.09
CA LYS A 36 -17.60 5.05 0.52
C LYS A 36 -17.82 6.16 -0.51
N ASP A 37 -16.74 6.70 -1.07
CA ASP A 37 -16.82 7.72 -2.13
C ASP A 37 -17.52 7.18 -3.39
N PHE A 38 -17.19 5.94 -3.80
CA PHE A 38 -17.85 5.26 -4.90
C PHE A 38 -19.35 5.06 -4.65
N LEU A 39 -19.74 4.60 -3.46
CA LEU A 39 -21.15 4.43 -3.11
C LEU A 39 -21.87 5.78 -3.12
N ARG A 40 -21.29 6.83 -2.56
CA ARG A 40 -21.88 8.18 -2.61
C ARG A 40 -22.15 8.65 -4.05
N GLU A 41 -21.22 8.37 -4.97
CA GLU A 41 -21.30 8.86 -6.35
C GLU A 41 -22.24 8.02 -7.23
N LYS A 42 -22.16 6.69 -7.14
CA LYS A 42 -22.83 5.75 -8.05
C LYS A 42 -24.06 5.08 -7.44
N TYR A 43 -24.11 4.95 -6.12
CA TYR A 43 -25.17 4.28 -5.38
C TYR A 43 -25.60 5.05 -4.11
N PRO A 44 -26.14 6.28 -4.22
CA PRO A 44 -26.40 7.13 -3.04
C PRO A 44 -27.29 6.48 -1.98
N VAL A 45 -28.19 5.58 -2.37
CA VAL A 45 -29.04 4.78 -1.46
C VAL A 45 -28.21 3.94 -0.47
N TYR A 46 -26.98 3.59 -0.85
CA TYR A 46 -26.05 2.78 -0.08
C TYR A 46 -24.92 3.60 0.58
N GLU A 47 -24.96 4.94 0.54
CA GLU A 47 -23.87 5.80 1.04
C GLU A 47 -23.45 5.47 2.49
N PHE A 48 -24.44 5.24 3.36
CA PHE A 48 -24.21 4.99 4.78
C PHE A 48 -24.43 3.55 5.20
N ASN A 49 -25.20 2.78 4.42
CA ASN A 49 -25.54 1.40 4.76
C ASN A 49 -25.68 0.54 3.51
N ILE A 50 -24.86 -0.50 3.43
CA ILE A 50 -24.99 -1.54 2.42
C ILE A 50 -24.89 -2.91 3.09
N ARG A 51 -25.96 -3.70 3.03
CA ARG A 51 -25.90 -5.08 3.52
C ARG A 51 -25.02 -5.91 2.59
N ALA A 52 -24.25 -6.83 3.16
CA ALA A 52 -23.32 -7.66 2.40
C ALA A 52 -23.97 -8.39 1.20
N GLU A 53 -25.24 -8.79 1.32
CA GLU A 53 -26.02 -9.42 0.25
C GLU A 53 -26.24 -8.56 -1.00
N HIS A 54 -26.15 -7.23 -0.89
CA HIS A 54 -26.29 -6.31 -2.03
C HIS A 54 -24.97 -6.08 -2.78
N LEU A 55 -23.85 -6.59 -2.26
CA LEU A 55 -22.59 -6.59 -3.01
C LEU A 55 -22.65 -7.65 -4.10
N ASN A 56 -22.71 -7.21 -5.35
CA ASN A 56 -22.78 -8.08 -6.52
C ASN A 56 -21.60 -7.85 -7.48
N LYS A 57 -21.45 -8.74 -8.47
CA LYS A 57 -20.32 -8.68 -9.42
C LYS A 57 -20.30 -7.42 -10.27
N GLU A 58 -21.47 -6.90 -10.65
CA GLU A 58 -21.60 -5.69 -11.47
C GLU A 58 -21.09 -4.46 -10.72
N MET A 59 -21.54 -4.26 -9.49
CA MET A 59 -21.06 -3.20 -8.60
C MET A 59 -19.54 -3.29 -8.36
N MET A 60 -19.00 -4.51 -8.24
CA MET A 60 -17.56 -4.70 -8.07
C MET A 60 -16.77 -4.36 -9.35
N ALA A 61 -17.34 -4.57 -10.54
CA ALA A 61 -16.73 -4.19 -11.81
C ALA A 61 -16.75 -2.67 -11.98
N GLU A 62 -17.87 -2.01 -11.68
CA GLU A 62 -17.97 -0.55 -11.65
C GLU A 62 -17.04 0.08 -10.62
N PHE A 63 -16.87 -0.56 -9.46
CA PHE A 63 -15.91 -0.08 -8.46
C PHE A 63 -14.47 -0.17 -8.98
N VAL A 64 -14.11 -1.21 -9.72
CA VAL A 64 -12.78 -1.30 -10.36
C VAL A 64 -12.59 -0.19 -11.39
N GLU A 65 -13.59 0.05 -12.24
CA GLU A 65 -13.56 1.14 -13.22
C GLU A 65 -13.41 2.51 -12.54
N TYR A 66 -14.20 2.75 -11.49
CA TYR A 66 -14.09 3.94 -10.65
C TYR A 66 -12.67 4.14 -10.09
N LEU A 67 -12.07 3.07 -9.56
CA LEU A 67 -10.71 3.12 -9.04
C LEU A 67 -9.69 3.41 -10.14
N GLN A 68 -9.84 2.82 -11.32
CA GLN A 68 -8.96 3.03 -12.47
C GLN A 68 -9.03 4.46 -12.99
N ASN A 69 -10.22 5.07 -13.03
CA ASN A 69 -10.39 6.46 -13.47
C ASN A 69 -9.83 7.48 -12.47
N ARG A 70 -9.81 7.15 -11.18
CA ARG A 70 -9.40 8.07 -10.10
C ARG A 70 -7.96 7.88 -9.62
N SER A 71 -7.27 6.83 -10.08
CA SER A 71 -5.94 6.48 -9.61
C SER A 71 -4.91 6.54 -10.73
N VAL A 72 -3.67 6.86 -10.37
CA VAL A 72 -2.51 6.81 -11.27
C VAL A 72 -1.60 5.64 -10.91
N GLY A 73 -0.96 5.04 -11.91
CA GLY A 73 -0.06 3.89 -11.73
C GLY A 73 -0.76 2.70 -11.06
N GLU A 74 -0.11 2.11 -10.06
CA GLU A 74 -0.60 0.92 -9.33
C GLU A 74 -1.67 1.23 -8.28
N GLY A 75 -2.11 2.49 -8.15
CA GLY A 75 -3.02 2.92 -7.09
C GLY A 75 -4.34 2.12 -7.08
N ALA A 76 -4.98 1.99 -8.24
CA ALA A 76 -6.25 1.28 -8.38
C ALA A 76 -6.13 -0.19 -7.93
N LYS A 77 -5.13 -0.90 -8.43
CA LYS A 77 -4.84 -2.30 -8.10
C LYS A 77 -4.53 -2.48 -6.61
N SER A 78 -3.70 -1.61 -6.04
CA SER A 78 -3.32 -1.67 -4.63
C SER A 78 -4.54 -1.51 -3.71
N ILE A 79 -5.41 -0.55 -4.02
CA ILE A 79 -6.64 -0.28 -3.28
C ILE A 79 -7.61 -1.46 -3.41
N TYR A 80 -7.84 -1.93 -4.64
CA TYR A 80 -8.75 -3.04 -4.90
C TYR A 80 -8.29 -4.35 -4.22
N GLN A 81 -6.98 -4.63 -4.16
CA GLN A 81 -6.44 -5.77 -3.41
C GLN A 81 -6.77 -5.70 -1.91
N ARG A 82 -6.75 -4.50 -1.30
CA ARG A 82 -7.10 -4.33 0.11
C ARG A 82 -8.60 -4.48 0.35
N PHE A 83 -9.40 -3.99 -0.59
CA PHE A 83 -10.84 -4.25 -0.58
C PHE A 83 -11.15 -5.75 -0.66
N LYS A 84 -10.56 -6.46 -1.64
CA LYS A 84 -10.71 -7.93 -1.81
C LYS A 84 -10.32 -8.71 -0.55
N LYS A 85 -9.32 -8.23 0.20
CA LYS A 85 -8.91 -8.86 1.45
C LYS A 85 -10.03 -8.86 2.50
N VAL A 86 -10.75 -7.75 2.64
CA VAL A 86 -11.89 -7.65 3.57
C VAL A 86 -13.07 -8.46 3.08
N VAL A 87 -13.35 -8.43 1.78
CA VAL A 87 -14.40 -9.24 1.16
C VAL A 87 -14.13 -10.73 1.37
N LYS A 88 -12.90 -11.19 1.13
CA LYS A 88 -12.51 -12.57 1.41
C LYS A 88 -12.69 -12.91 2.88
N HIS A 89 -12.24 -12.03 3.80
CA HIS A 89 -12.46 -12.23 5.23
C HIS A 89 -13.94 -12.33 5.60
N ALA A 90 -14.80 -11.51 4.99
CA ALA A 90 -16.27 -11.59 5.15
C ALA A 90 -16.85 -12.90 4.60
N THR A 91 -16.33 -13.42 3.50
CA THR A 91 -16.72 -14.75 2.97
C THR A 91 -16.28 -15.87 3.91
N ASP A 92 -15.03 -15.84 4.39
CA ASP A 92 -14.48 -16.86 5.29
C ASP A 92 -15.20 -16.89 6.66
N HIS A 93 -15.89 -15.81 7.05
CA HIS A 93 -16.65 -15.69 8.30
C HIS A 93 -18.18 -15.75 8.08
N ASP A 94 -18.65 -16.26 6.94
CA ASP A 94 -20.06 -16.44 6.59
C ASP A 94 -20.91 -15.16 6.56
N VAL A 95 -20.29 -13.98 6.53
CA VAL A 95 -20.97 -12.68 6.36
C VAL A 95 -21.41 -12.53 4.90
N LEU A 96 -20.56 -12.97 3.96
CA LEU A 96 -20.87 -13.09 2.53
C LEU A 96 -21.00 -14.56 2.15
N ILE A 97 -22.11 -14.95 1.52
CA ILE A 97 -22.31 -16.32 1.02
C ILE A 97 -21.36 -16.63 -0.14
N LYS A 98 -21.12 -15.64 -1.00
CA LYS A 98 -20.26 -15.75 -2.18
C LYS A 98 -19.42 -14.50 -2.29
N ASN A 99 -18.17 -14.65 -2.73
CA ASN A 99 -17.29 -13.51 -2.97
C ASN A 99 -17.68 -12.79 -4.28
N PRO A 100 -18.20 -11.54 -4.21
CA PRO A 100 -18.58 -10.78 -5.41
C PRO A 100 -17.37 -10.30 -6.22
N CYS A 101 -16.15 -10.34 -5.67
CA CYS A 101 -14.92 -9.96 -6.36
C CYS A 101 -14.27 -11.10 -7.16
N ASP A 102 -14.85 -12.30 -7.14
CA ASP A 102 -14.29 -13.46 -7.85
C ASP A 102 -14.43 -13.30 -9.37
N GLY A 103 -13.29 -13.41 -10.06
CA GLY A 103 -13.17 -13.20 -11.50
C GLY A 103 -13.00 -11.74 -11.93
N ILE A 104 -13.07 -10.79 -10.99
CA ILE A 104 -12.90 -9.36 -11.29
C ILE A 104 -11.44 -8.98 -11.03
N GLN A 105 -10.81 -8.41 -12.06
CA GLN A 105 -9.41 -8.02 -12.05
C GLN A 105 -9.28 -6.52 -12.30
N CYS A 106 -8.52 -5.84 -11.43
CA CYS A 106 -8.05 -4.48 -11.69
C CYS A 106 -6.73 -4.58 -12.45
N LYS A 107 -6.80 -4.47 -13.78
CA LYS A 107 -5.63 -4.52 -14.65
C LYS A 107 -4.83 -3.23 -14.49
N VAL A 108 -3.52 -3.40 -14.29
CA VAL A 108 -2.52 -2.33 -14.37
C VAL A 108 -1.40 -2.90 -15.25
N ASP A 109 -0.85 -2.06 -16.11
CA ASP A 109 0.34 -2.42 -16.86
C ASP A 109 1.55 -2.40 -15.91
N ASP A 110 1.89 -3.58 -15.39
CA ASP A 110 3.00 -3.79 -14.44
C ASP A 110 4.38 -3.67 -15.13
N GLN A 111 4.43 -3.62 -16.47
CA GLN A 111 5.69 -3.56 -17.23
C GLN A 111 6.17 -2.13 -17.54
N ILE A 112 5.31 -1.13 -17.37
CA ILE A 112 5.70 0.26 -17.55
C ILE A 112 6.42 0.71 -16.27
N LEU A 113 7.76 0.66 -16.27
CA LEU A 113 8.57 1.36 -15.29
C LEU A 113 8.30 2.86 -15.41
N ARG A 114 7.38 3.40 -14.61
CA ARG A 114 6.94 4.81 -14.71
C ARG A 114 7.90 5.81 -14.07
N LYS A 115 9.00 5.35 -13.48
CA LYS A 115 9.95 6.23 -12.80
C LYS A 115 11.26 6.18 -13.54
N ASP A 116 11.62 7.31 -14.12
CA ASP A 116 12.94 7.53 -14.68
C ASP A 116 13.98 7.31 -13.59
N VAL A 117 15.09 6.69 -13.99
CA VAL A 117 16.26 6.49 -13.13
C VAL A 117 17.27 7.57 -13.46
N LEU A 118 18.01 8.02 -12.44
CA LEU A 118 19.02 9.06 -12.63
C LEU A 118 20.15 8.53 -13.51
N SER A 119 20.54 9.30 -14.52
CA SER A 119 21.76 9.05 -15.29
C SER A 119 23.01 9.35 -14.44
N LEU A 120 24.18 8.91 -14.91
CA LEU A 120 25.44 9.21 -14.21
C LEU A 120 25.70 10.72 -14.19
N GLU A 121 25.38 11.43 -15.28
CA GLU A 121 25.51 12.87 -15.40
C GLU A 121 24.61 13.60 -14.41
N GLU A 122 23.34 13.17 -14.28
CA GLU A 122 22.40 13.73 -13.32
C GLU A 122 22.83 13.48 -11.87
N ILE A 123 23.36 12.28 -11.58
CA ILE A 123 23.94 11.94 -10.28
C ILE A 123 25.09 12.90 -9.95
N GLN A 124 26.03 13.11 -10.87
CA GLN A 124 27.16 14.01 -10.65
C GLN A 124 26.72 15.47 -10.46
N ALA A 125 25.71 15.90 -11.23
CA ALA A 125 25.13 17.24 -11.08
C ALA A 125 24.50 17.43 -9.70
N LEU A 126 23.75 16.45 -9.19
CA LEU A 126 23.17 16.47 -7.85
C LEU A 126 24.24 16.47 -6.75
N ILE A 127 25.32 15.70 -6.90
CA ILE A 127 26.42 15.65 -5.92
C ILE A 127 27.18 16.98 -5.84
N SER A 128 27.32 17.66 -6.99
CA SER A 128 28.01 18.94 -7.14
C SER A 128 27.13 20.15 -6.82
N CYS A 129 25.82 19.96 -6.68
CA CYS A 129 24.88 21.02 -6.36
C CYS A 129 25.03 21.43 -4.88
N HIS A 130 25.43 22.68 -4.67
CA HIS A 130 25.55 23.29 -3.35
C HIS A 130 24.64 24.53 -3.26
N TYR A 131 24.01 24.73 -2.10
CA TYR A 131 23.14 25.88 -1.84
C TYR A 131 23.30 26.39 -0.40
N GLN A 132 22.86 27.63 -0.14
CA GLN A 132 22.95 28.22 1.20
C GLN A 132 22.15 27.40 2.21
N HIS A 133 22.77 27.09 3.35
CA HIS A 133 22.18 26.28 4.43
C HIS A 133 21.89 24.82 4.06
N GLU A 134 22.65 24.25 3.11
CA GLU A 134 22.52 22.83 2.79
C GLU A 134 22.72 21.92 4.01
N ASN A 135 21.94 20.85 4.07
CA ASN A 135 22.10 19.84 5.10
C ASN A 135 23.15 18.81 4.64
N SER A 136 24.35 18.89 5.22
CA SER A 136 25.46 17.98 4.89
C SER A 136 25.13 16.51 5.15
N GLU A 137 24.27 16.19 6.11
CA GLU A 137 23.82 14.81 6.38
C GLU A 137 23.00 14.24 5.23
N VAL A 138 22.09 15.04 4.68
CA VAL A 138 21.23 14.61 3.55
C VAL A 138 22.10 14.29 2.34
N ARG A 139 23.09 15.13 2.04
CA ARG A 139 24.04 14.91 0.95
C ARG A 139 24.86 13.65 1.17
N ARG A 140 25.43 13.45 2.36
CA ARG A 140 26.19 12.23 2.68
C ARG A 140 25.31 10.98 2.60
N ALA A 141 24.09 11.04 3.11
CA ALA A 141 23.14 9.93 3.04
C ALA A 141 22.78 9.59 1.60
N PHE A 142 22.56 10.59 0.74
CA PHE A 142 22.31 10.41 -0.70
C PHE A 142 23.49 9.68 -1.37
N ILE A 143 24.71 10.18 -1.20
CA ILE A 143 25.93 9.59 -1.77
C ILE A 143 26.13 8.16 -1.25
N PHE A 144 25.92 7.94 0.05
CA PHE A 144 26.02 6.62 0.66
C PHE A 144 24.99 5.63 0.07
N CYS A 145 23.74 6.08 -0.16
CA CYS A 145 22.72 5.26 -0.81
C CYS A 145 23.13 4.87 -2.24
N LEU A 146 23.75 5.78 -3.01
CA LEU A 146 24.23 5.49 -4.36
C LEU A 146 25.31 4.40 -4.37
N TYR A 147 26.25 4.44 -3.41
CA TYR A 147 27.33 3.44 -3.34
C TYR A 147 26.88 2.08 -2.78
N CYS A 148 25.95 2.07 -1.84
CA CYS A 148 25.57 0.84 -1.13
C CYS A 148 24.24 0.23 -1.61
N GLY A 149 23.46 0.92 -2.45
CA GLY A 149 22.15 0.46 -2.92
C GLY A 149 21.12 0.29 -1.79
N LEU A 150 21.29 1.00 -0.68
CA LEU A 150 20.46 0.84 0.51
C LEU A 150 19.21 1.72 0.46
N ARG A 151 18.14 1.27 1.10
CA ARG A 151 16.92 2.07 1.23
C ARG A 151 17.15 3.16 2.27
N PHE A 152 16.63 4.36 2.01
CA PHE A 152 16.72 5.48 2.93
C PHE A 152 16.22 5.14 4.34
N CYS A 153 15.14 4.35 4.45
CA CYS A 153 14.58 3.93 5.74
C CYS A 153 15.52 3.04 6.57
N ASP A 154 16.50 2.41 5.94
CA ASP A 154 17.53 1.63 6.61
C ASP A 154 18.71 2.55 6.97
N VAL A 155 19.12 3.42 6.03
CA VAL A 155 20.25 4.36 6.21
C VAL A 155 20.04 5.34 7.36
N LYS A 156 18.83 5.88 7.51
CA LYS A 156 18.52 6.86 8.57
C LYS A 156 18.71 6.32 10.00
N ASP A 157 18.66 4.99 10.17
CA ASP A 157 18.75 4.32 11.47
C ASP A 157 20.15 3.71 11.71
N LEU A 158 21.07 3.84 10.74
CA LEU A 158 22.43 3.33 10.87
C LEU A 158 23.23 4.13 11.91
N THR A 159 24.03 3.40 12.66
CA THR A 159 24.99 3.96 13.62
C THR A 159 26.36 3.32 13.43
N PHE A 160 27.41 3.88 14.02
CA PHE A 160 28.74 3.28 13.99
C PHE A 160 28.80 1.87 14.62
N ARG A 161 27.84 1.49 15.46
CA ARG A 161 27.74 0.13 16.01
C ARG A 161 27.41 -0.92 14.95
N ASN A 162 26.86 -0.50 13.82
CA ASN A 162 26.58 -1.37 12.68
C ASN A 162 27.82 -1.67 11.86
N ILE A 163 28.98 -1.05 12.15
CA ILE A 163 30.21 -1.28 11.40
C ILE A 163 31.11 -2.24 12.17
N ASP A 164 31.42 -3.36 11.53
CA ASP A 164 32.50 -4.25 11.92
C ASP A 164 33.79 -3.74 11.25
N TYR A 165 34.54 -2.92 11.98
CA TYR A 165 35.76 -2.31 11.45
C TYR A 165 36.86 -3.32 11.13
N SER A 166 36.97 -4.40 11.91
CA SER A 166 37.96 -5.45 11.71
C SER A 166 37.76 -6.16 10.37
N ASN A 167 36.50 -6.48 10.05
CA ASN A 167 36.15 -7.18 8.80
C ASN A 167 35.71 -6.23 7.68
N ARG A 168 35.63 -4.92 7.95
CA ARG A 168 35.15 -3.88 7.02
C ARG A 168 33.73 -4.16 6.51
N LEU A 169 32.85 -4.63 7.39
CA LEU A 169 31.48 -5.01 7.05
C LEU A 169 30.47 -4.05 7.70
N LEU A 170 29.43 -3.71 6.93
CA LEU A 170 28.23 -3.04 7.45
C LEU A 170 27.17 -4.11 7.78
N LYS A 171 26.80 -4.22 9.05
CA LYS A 171 25.89 -5.24 9.59
C LYS A 171 24.62 -4.60 10.14
N PHE A 172 23.51 -4.84 9.45
CA PHE A 172 22.17 -4.48 9.91
C PHE A 172 21.13 -5.36 9.22
N GLU A 173 19.92 -5.37 9.75
CA GLU A 173 18.77 -6.07 9.17
C GLU A 173 17.86 -5.05 8.49
N GLN A 174 17.47 -5.29 7.24
CA GLN A 174 16.63 -4.36 6.49
C GLN A 174 15.23 -4.26 7.10
N ASN A 175 14.81 -3.04 7.45
CA ASN A 175 13.57 -2.76 8.20
C ASN A 175 12.30 -3.24 7.48
N LYS A 176 12.34 -3.28 6.13
CA LYS A 176 11.20 -3.68 5.30
C LYS A 176 11.04 -5.20 5.18
N THR A 177 12.12 -5.96 5.30
CA THR A 177 12.13 -7.43 5.10
C THR A 177 12.43 -8.21 6.38
N LYS A 178 12.73 -7.53 7.49
CA LYS A 178 12.86 -8.12 8.82
C LYS A 178 11.72 -9.10 9.13
N GLY A 179 12.09 -10.33 9.49
CA GLY A 179 11.16 -11.43 9.77
C GLY A 179 10.61 -12.19 8.54
N HIS A 180 10.95 -11.79 7.30
CA HIS A 180 10.64 -12.56 6.09
C HIS A 180 11.77 -13.51 5.65
N SER A 181 12.99 -13.29 6.15
CA SER A 181 14.20 -14.04 5.75
C SER A 181 14.66 -15.07 6.79
N ALA A 182 13.87 -15.33 7.82
CA ALA A 182 14.11 -16.45 8.73
C ALA A 182 13.40 -17.69 8.15
N SER A 183 14.15 -18.44 7.34
CA SER A 183 13.83 -19.83 6.99
C SER A 183 14.64 -20.76 7.86
#